data_AF-A0A917MDW9-F1
#
_entry.id   AF-A0A917MDW9-F1
#
_cell.length_a   1.000
_cell.length_b   1.000
_cell.length_c   1.000
_cell.angle_alpha   90.00
_cell.angle_beta   90.00
_cell.angle_gamma   90.00
#
_symmetry.space_group_name_H-M   'P 1'
#
loop_
_entity.id
_entity.type
_entity.pdbx_description
1 polymer ?
#
loop_
_entity_poly.entity_id
_entity_poly.type
_entity_poly.pdbx_seq_one_letter_code
_entity_poly.pdbx_strand_id
1 'polypeptide(L)'
;MSINNQLLSKGIKQATLLLFLLISTPILITVAFKALNISDQEEQWTAYLLLSAAAIMVVITMVLAFKTIRTLLDALFNSKES
;
A
#
# COMPACT_ATOMS: atom_id res chain seq x y z
N MET A 1 16.56 27.45 -4.94
CA MET A 1 16.29 26.05 -4.59
C MET A 1 16.01 25.28 -5.87
N SER A 2 16.90 24.36 -6.25
CA SER A 2 16.72 23.47 -7.39
C SER A 2 16.06 22.18 -6.90
N ILE A 3 14.88 21.89 -7.42
CA ILE A 3 14.15 20.66 -7.12
C ILE A 3 14.88 19.48 -7.78
N ASN A 4 15.08 18.38 -7.06
CA ASN A 4 15.67 17.17 -7.64
C ASN A 4 14.64 16.43 -8.48
N ASN A 5 14.56 16.79 -9.78
CA ASN A 5 13.58 16.25 -10.72
C ASN A 5 13.64 14.72 -10.88
N GLN A 6 14.81 14.08 -10.67
CA GLN A 6 14.94 12.63 -10.74
C GLN A 6 14.30 11.93 -9.53
N LEU A 7 14.57 12.43 -8.33
CA LEU A 7 13.95 11.95 -7.09
C LEU A 7 12.44 12.21 -7.09
N LEU A 8 12.03 13.36 -7.64
CA LEU A 8 10.62 13.75 -7.68
C LEU A 8 9.81 12.88 -8.66
N SER A 9 10.36 12.59 -9.85
CA SER A 9 9.76 11.62 -10.77
C SER A 9 9.58 10.24 -10.13
N LYS A 10 10.59 9.77 -9.37
CA LYS A 10 10.55 8.49 -8.66
C LYS A 10 9.53 8.49 -7.52
N GLY A 11 9.46 9.58 -6.75
CA GLY A 11 8.50 9.79 -5.68
C GLY A 11 7.06 9.84 -6.18
N ILE A 12 6.80 10.56 -7.29
CA ILE A 12 5.47 10.60 -7.92
C ILE A 12 5.06 9.22 -8.43
N LYS A 13 5.95 8.48 -9.10
CA LYS A 13 5.65 7.13 -9.59
C LYS A 13 5.25 6.18 -8.44
N GLN A 14 5.96 6.26 -7.32
CA GLN A 14 5.63 5.49 -6.13
C GLN A 14 4.34 5.97 -5.46
N ALA A 15 4.07 7.28 -5.44
CA ALA A 15 2.85 7.86 -4.87
C ALA A 15 1.61 7.44 -5.65
N THR A 16 1.68 7.43 -6.98
CA THR A 16 0.58 6.93 -7.82
C THR A 16 0.31 5.44 -7.57
N LEU A 17 1.37 4.62 -7.48
CA LEU A 17 1.22 3.20 -7.12
C LEU A 17 0.58 3.03 -5.74
N LEU A 18 0.95 3.90 -4.80
CA LEU A 18 0.39 3.91 -3.46
C LEU A 18 -1.05 4.31 -3.39
N LEU A 19 -1.46 5.35 -4.11
CA LEU A 19 -2.87 5.74 -4.18
C LEU A 19 -3.71 4.59 -4.70
N PHE A 20 -3.20 3.85 -5.69
CA PHE A 20 -3.84 2.65 -6.19
C PHE A 20 -3.92 1.54 -5.12
N LEU A 21 -2.82 1.28 -4.41
CA LEU A 21 -2.77 0.29 -3.33
C LEU A 21 -3.68 0.67 -2.14
N LEU A 22 -3.74 1.96 -1.81
CA LEU A 22 -4.50 2.51 -0.70
C LEU A 22 -6.01 2.36 -0.94
N ILE A 23 -6.48 2.57 -2.17
CA ILE A 23 -7.88 2.34 -2.56
C ILE A 23 -8.17 0.84 -2.67
N SER A 24 -7.20 0.04 -3.16
CA SER A 24 -7.35 -1.41 -3.26
C SER A 24 -7.42 -2.10 -1.89
N THR A 25 -6.82 -1.51 -0.86
CA THR A 25 -6.76 -2.06 0.51
C THR A 25 -8.14 -2.29 1.15
N PRO A 26 -9.03 -1.29 1.27
CA PRO A 26 -10.38 -1.49 1.82
C PRO A 26 -11.23 -2.44 0.95
N ILE A 27 -11.02 -2.46 -0.36
CA ILE A 27 -11.70 -3.40 -1.26
C ILE A 27 -11.27 -4.84 -0.95
N LEU A 28 -9.97 -5.10 -0.79
CA LEU A 28 -9.45 -6.41 -0.41
C LEU A 28 -9.96 -6.87 0.96
N ILE A 29 -9.98 -5.97 1.95
CA ILE A 29 -10.51 -6.26 3.28
C ILE A 29 -11.99 -6.63 3.23
N THR A 30 -12.81 -5.85 2.50
CA THR A 30 -14.26 -6.14 2.39
C THR A 30 -14.54 -7.45 1.66
N VAL A 31 -13.78 -7.78 0.62
CA VAL A 31 -13.87 -9.07 -0.08
C VAL A 31 -13.46 -10.22 0.85
N ALA A 32 -12.38 -10.06 1.62
CA ALA A 32 -11.92 -11.07 2.59
C ALA A 32 -12.97 -11.33 3.68
N PHE A 33 -13.58 -10.28 4.23
CA PHE A 33 -14.68 -10.42 5.20
C PHE A 33 -15.94 -11.05 4.57
N LYS A 34 -16.25 -10.72 3.32
CA LYS A 34 -17.38 -11.32 2.61
C LYS A 34 -17.15 -12.82 2.34
N ALA A 35 -15.92 -13.22 2.02
CA ALA A 35 -15.55 -14.62 1.85
C ALA A 35 -15.67 -15.41 3.17
N LEU A 36 -15.23 -14.83 4.29
CA LEU A 36 -15.41 -15.41 5.63
C LEU A 36 -16.89 -15.65 5.97
N ASN A 37 -17.76 -14.72 5.61
CA ASN A 37 -19.18 -14.80 5.95
C ASN A 37 -19.99 -15.74 5.04
N ILE A 38 -19.43 -16.22 3.93
CA ILE A 38 -20.09 -17.15 3.00
C ILE A 38 -19.68 -18.61 3.29
N SER A 39 -18.52 -18.82 3.92
CA SER A 39 -17.94 -20.15 4.19
C SER A 39 -18.50 -20.87 5.42
N ASP A 40 -19.72 -20.54 5.87
CA ASP A 40 -20.32 -20.98 7.14
C ASP A 40 -20.55 -22.50 7.32
N GLN A 41 -20.22 -23.36 6.34
CA GLN A 41 -20.56 -24.79 6.45
C GLN A 41 -19.39 -25.79 6.37
N GLU A 42 -18.33 -25.61 5.54
CA GLU A 42 -17.31 -26.69 5.41
C GLU A 42 -15.84 -26.25 5.22
N GLU A 43 -15.54 -24.99 4.87
CA GLU A 43 -14.16 -24.56 4.54
C GLU A 43 -13.71 -23.24 5.20
N GLN A 44 -13.97 -23.08 6.50
CA GLN A 44 -13.56 -21.87 7.23
C GLN A 44 -12.04 -21.61 7.23
N TRP A 45 -11.23 -22.67 7.17
CA TRP A 45 -9.76 -22.58 7.12
C TRP A 45 -9.25 -21.68 5.97
N THR A 46 -9.85 -21.81 4.80
CA THR A 46 -9.42 -21.10 3.58
C THR A 46 -9.72 -19.60 3.69
N ALA A 47 -10.83 -19.26 4.33
CA ALA A 47 -11.21 -17.88 4.57
C ALA A 47 -10.34 -17.19 5.64
N TYR A 48 -9.93 -17.90 6.69
CA TYR A 48 -8.94 -17.40 7.66
C TYR A 48 -7.55 -17.18 7.02
N LEU A 49 -7.14 -18.05 6.10
CA LEU A 49 -5.93 -17.85 5.29
C LEU A 49 -6.01 -16.60 4.42
N LEU A 50 -7.16 -16.36 3.78
CA LEU A 50 -7.39 -15.17 2.95
C LEU A 50 -7.37 -13.88 3.79
N LEU A 51 -7.97 -13.91 4.99
CA LEU A 51 -7.94 -12.78 5.93
C LEU A 51 -6.52 -12.49 6.42
N SER A 52 -5.76 -13.52 6.76
CA SER A 52 -4.35 -13.42 7.14
C SER A 52 -3.52 -12.79 6.02
N ALA A 53 -3.70 -13.26 4.78
CA ALA A 53 -3.03 -12.70 3.61
C ALA A 53 -3.41 -11.22 3.40
N ALA A 54 -4.69 -10.87 3.52
CA ALA A 54 -5.15 -9.49 3.42
C ALA A 54 -4.54 -8.60 4.52
N ALA A 55 -4.47 -9.08 5.77
CA ALA A 55 -3.86 -8.36 6.88
C ALA A 55 -2.36 -8.09 6.64
N ILE A 56 -1.61 -9.09 6.15
CA ILE A 56 -0.20 -8.91 5.75
C ILE A 56 -0.08 -7.87 4.64
N MET A 57 -0.98 -7.92 3.65
CA MET A 57 -0.99 -6.97 2.54
C MET A 57 -1.21 -5.53 3.02
N VAL A 58 -2.09 -5.31 4.01
CA VAL A 58 -2.32 -4.01 4.65
C VAL A 58 -1.03 -3.47 5.28
N VAL A 59 -0.32 -4.32 6.04
CA VAL A 59 0.95 -3.92 6.68
C VAL A 59 1.98 -3.50 5.64
N ILE A 60 2.11 -4.28 4.55
CA ILE A 60 3.02 -3.94 3.45
C ILE A 60 2.63 -2.61 2.80
N THR A 61 1.34 -2.40 2.53
CA THR A 61 0.83 -1.13 1.98
C THR A 61 1.17 0.04 2.90
N MET A 62 1.01 -0.12 4.21
CA MET A 62 1.34 0.91 5.20
C MET A 62 2.84 1.25 5.19
N VAL A 63 3.72 0.24 5.16
CA VAL A 63 5.18 0.45 5.07
C VAL A 63 5.55 1.17 3.77
N LEU A 64 4.93 0.77 2.66
CA LEU A 64 5.14 1.44 1.37
C LEU A 64 4.69 2.90 1.46
N ALA A 65 3.53 3.17 2.06
CA ALA A 65 2.96 4.52 2.27
C ALA A 65 3.98 5.47 2.88
N PHE A 66 4.54 5.08 4.01
CA PHE A 66 5.55 5.88 4.70
C PHE A 66 6.81 6.07 3.86
N LYS A 67 7.27 5.01 3.17
CA LYS A 67 8.48 5.08 2.34
C LYS A 67 8.33 6.06 1.18
N THR A 68 7.15 6.12 0.58
CA THR A 68 6.87 7.01 -0.53
C THR A 68 6.64 8.43 -0.10
N ILE A 69 5.90 8.68 0.99
CA ILE A 69 5.80 10.02 1.58
C ILE A 69 7.20 10.55 1.91
N ARG A 70 8.05 9.72 2.51
CA ARG A 70 9.45 10.09 2.80
C ARG A 70 10.25 10.41 1.54
N THR A 71 10.15 9.58 0.50
CA THR A 71 10.84 9.80 -0.79
C THR A 71 10.36 11.09 -1.46
N LEU A 72 9.07 11.41 -1.35
CA LEU A 72 8.46 12.60 -1.93
C LEU A 72 8.85 13.87 -1.14
N LEU A 73 8.91 13.78 0.19
CA LEU A 73 9.43 14.83 1.06
C LEU A 73 10.92 15.08 0.81
N ASP A 74 11.72 14.02 0.68
CA ASP A 74 13.15 14.13 0.33
C ASP A 74 13.32 14.77 -1.06
N ALA A 75 12.49 14.40 -2.04
CA ALA A 75 12.53 15.01 -3.37
C ALA A 75 12.21 16.51 -3.38
N LEU A 76 11.30 16.95 -2.51
CA LEU A 76 10.83 18.35 -2.42
C LEU A 76 11.71 19.23 -1.55
N PHE A 77 12.20 18.70 -0.43
CA PHE A 77 12.87 19.47 0.63
C PHE A 77 14.35 19.13 0.80
N ASN A 78 14.80 17.98 0.29
CA ASN A 78 16.17 17.49 0.45
C ASN A 78 16.87 17.44 -0.92
N SER A 79 17.12 18.62 -1.48
CA SER A 79 18.06 18.77 -2.59
C SER A 79 19.48 18.53 -2.07
N LYS A 80 19.85 17.27 -1.84
CA LYS A 80 21.26 16.91 -1.81
C LYS A 80 21.76 17.05 -3.24
N GLU A 81 22.25 18.25 -3.57
CA GLU A 81 23.22 18.45 -4.63
C GLU A 81 24.34 17.43 -4.42
N SER A 82 24.51 16.56 -5.39
CA SER A 82 25.80 15.98 -5.76
C SER A 82 25.79 15.73 -7.26
#